data_AF-A0AAW0WRU0-F1
#
_entry.id   AF-A0AAW0WRU0-F1
#
_cell.length_a   1.000
_cell.length_b   1.000
_cell.length_c   1.000
_cell.angle_alpha   90.00
_cell.angle_beta   90.00
_cell.angle_gamma   90.00
#
_symmetry.space_group_name_H-M   'P 1'
#
loop_
_entity.id
_entity.type
_entity.pdbx_description
1 polymer ?
#
loop_
_entity_poly.entity_id
_entity_poly.type
_entity_poly.pdbx_seq_one_letter_code
_entity_poly.pdbx_strand_id
1 'polypeptide(L)'
;SQDSKGLWATQTEKPIHYTYLKEFRVEQCTLFLQHKCTQHRPYTCFHWHFLNQRRRRPIRRRDGTFNYSPDAYCNKFDENTGICPEGDECPYLHRTAGDTERRYHLRYYKTGMCVHDTDSRGMCVKNGPHCAFAHGVEDVRYQLCFS
;
A
#
# COMPACT_ATOMS: atom_id res chain seq x y z
N SER A 1 -1.06 27.23 33.39
CA SER A 1 -0.77 25.86 33.88
C SER A 1 -1.24 24.90 32.80
N GLN A 2 -0.37 24.62 31.83
CA GLN A 2 0.37 23.34 31.76
C GLN A 2 -0.61 22.16 31.72
N ASP A 3 -0.96 21.71 30.50
CA ASP A 3 -0.89 20.30 30.09
C ASP A 3 -1.55 20.09 28.73
N SER A 4 -0.77 20.29 27.66
CA SER A 4 -1.11 19.81 26.31
C SER A 4 0.11 19.23 25.59
N LYS A 5 1.07 18.69 26.36
CA LYS A 5 2.19 17.88 25.84
C LYS A 5 1.84 16.40 25.96
N GLY A 6 0.83 15.97 25.21
CA GLY A 6 0.42 14.57 25.10
C GLY A 6 1.12 13.86 23.95
N LEU A 7 2.14 13.07 24.28
CA LEU A 7 2.64 11.88 23.57
C LEU A 7 2.90 11.99 22.06
N TRP A 8 4.09 12.47 21.68
CA TRP A 8 4.70 12.11 20.39
C TRP A 8 5.77 11.04 20.61
N ALA A 9 5.32 9.84 20.97
CA ALA A 9 6.17 8.66 20.94
C ALA A 9 6.38 8.26 19.48
N THR A 10 7.64 8.01 19.11
CA THR A 10 8.02 7.31 17.89
C THR A 10 7.43 5.90 17.93
N GLN A 11 6.19 5.72 17.45
CA GLN A 11 5.59 4.40 17.34
C GLN A 11 6.35 3.59 16.29
N THR A 12 6.88 2.45 16.71
CA THR A 12 7.40 1.44 15.80
C THR A 12 6.27 0.93 14.92
N GLU A 13 6.53 0.81 13.62
CA GLU A 13 5.58 0.28 12.64
C GLU A 13 5.08 -1.11 13.06
N LYS A 14 3.76 -1.34 13.02
CA LYS A 14 3.20 -2.64 13.37
C LYS A 14 3.70 -3.69 12.37
N PRO A 15 4.04 -4.93 12.80
CA PRO A 15 4.58 -5.95 11.90
C PRO A 15 3.71 -6.20 10.66
N ILE A 16 2.39 -6.28 10.84
CA ILE A 16 1.46 -6.47 9.73
C ILE A 16 1.48 -5.27 8.76
N HIS A 17 1.53 -4.03 9.28
CA HIS A 17 1.61 -2.84 8.42
C HIS A 17 2.91 -2.81 7.62
N TYR A 18 4.02 -3.17 8.26
CA TYR A 18 5.32 -3.30 7.60
C TYR A 18 5.29 -4.32 6.45
N THR A 19 4.71 -5.50 6.66
CA THR A 19 4.57 -6.53 5.60
C THR A 19 3.79 -6.00 4.40
N TYR A 20 2.65 -5.33 4.62
CA TYR A 20 1.88 -4.74 3.52
C TYR A 20 2.65 -3.63 2.78
N LEU A 21 3.27 -2.72 3.53
CA LEU A 21 4.07 -1.64 2.95
C LEU A 21 5.23 -2.19 2.12
N LYS A 22 5.89 -3.24 2.59
CA LYS A 22 7.08 -3.81 1.97
C LYS A 22 6.78 -4.76 0.81
N GLU A 23 5.74 -5.59 0.91
CA GLU A 23 5.63 -6.82 0.10
C GLU A 23 4.32 -6.92 -0.69
N PHE A 24 3.25 -6.19 -0.31
CA PHE A 24 1.96 -6.29 -0.98
C PHE A 24 2.08 -5.87 -2.46
N ARG A 25 1.81 -6.83 -3.35
CA ARG A 25 1.86 -6.69 -4.81
C ARG A 25 3.22 -6.27 -5.35
N VAL A 26 4.31 -6.51 -4.61
CA VAL A 26 5.67 -6.21 -5.08
C VAL A 26 6.25 -7.37 -5.89
N GLU A 27 6.08 -8.59 -5.40
CA GLU A 27 6.61 -9.82 -6.02
C GLU A 27 5.57 -10.59 -6.83
N GLN A 28 6.02 -11.32 -7.86
CA GLN A 28 5.17 -12.14 -8.72
C GLN A 28 4.71 -13.39 -7.98
N CYS A 29 3.45 -13.79 -8.19
CA CYS A 29 2.95 -15.05 -7.63
C CYS A 29 3.56 -16.25 -8.36
N THR A 30 4.43 -16.99 -7.68
CA THR A 30 5.03 -18.22 -8.24
C THR A 30 4.01 -19.34 -8.47
N LEU A 31 2.95 -19.41 -7.64
CA LEU A 31 1.85 -20.36 -7.82
C LEU A 31 0.99 -20.02 -9.04
N PHE A 32 0.85 -18.74 -9.39
CA PHE A 32 0.10 -18.33 -10.58
C PHE A 32 0.82 -18.78 -11.86
N LEU A 33 2.15 -18.67 -11.90
CA LEU A 33 2.96 -19.17 -13.02
C LEU A 33 2.81 -20.69 -13.24
N GLN A 34 2.46 -21.43 -12.18
CA GLN A 34 2.19 -22.86 -12.24
C GLN A 34 0.69 -23.19 -12.41
N HIS A 35 -0.17 -22.19 -12.60
CA HIS A 35 -1.63 -22.34 -12.62
C HIS A 35 -2.23 -22.94 -11.34
N LYS A 36 -1.55 -22.79 -10.20
CA LYS A 36 -1.94 -23.33 -8.87
C LYS A 36 -2.43 -22.28 -7.88
N CYS A 37 -2.40 -20.99 -8.23
CA CYS A 37 -2.88 -19.94 -7.34
C CYS A 37 -4.41 -20.01 -7.19
N THR A 38 -4.88 -20.35 -5.98
CA THR A 38 -6.31 -20.39 -5.63
C THR A 38 -6.88 -19.00 -5.32
N GLN A 39 -6.03 -17.98 -5.17
CA GLN A 39 -6.41 -16.59 -4.86
C GLN A 39 -6.47 -15.69 -6.10
N HIS A 40 -6.62 -16.28 -7.30
CA HIS A 40 -6.78 -15.54 -8.54
C HIS A 40 -8.22 -15.06 -8.78
N ARG A 41 -9.22 -15.85 -8.36
CA ARG A 41 -10.65 -15.59 -8.59
C ARG A 41 -11.48 -16.03 -7.37
N PRO A 42 -11.98 -15.10 -6.53
CA PRO A 42 -11.73 -13.66 -6.60
C PRO A 42 -10.24 -13.32 -6.38
N TYR A 43 -9.79 -12.19 -6.92
CA TYR A 43 -8.38 -11.79 -6.84
C TYR A 43 -8.01 -11.28 -5.44
N THR A 44 -7.62 -12.20 -4.57
CA THR A 44 -7.20 -11.97 -3.18
C THR A 44 -5.75 -12.38 -2.94
N CYS A 45 -4.97 -12.59 -4.02
CA CYS A 45 -3.57 -12.93 -3.87
C CYS A 45 -2.79 -11.71 -3.37
N PHE A 46 -1.86 -11.96 -2.46
CA PHE A 46 -0.94 -10.95 -1.95
C PHE A 46 0.10 -10.50 -2.99
N HIS A 47 0.37 -11.37 -3.96
CA HIS A 47 1.33 -11.17 -5.04
C HIS A 47 0.65 -10.73 -6.35
N TRP A 48 1.41 -10.11 -7.24
CA TRP A 48 0.88 -9.74 -8.56
C TRP A 48 0.89 -10.94 -9.52
N HIS A 49 -0.10 -11.01 -10.40
CA HIS A 49 -0.22 -12.05 -11.44
C HIS A 49 0.14 -11.47 -12.81
N PHE A 50 -0.33 -10.24 -13.07
CA PHE A 50 -0.03 -9.48 -14.27
C PHE A 50 0.76 -8.22 -13.92
N LEU A 51 1.57 -7.74 -14.87
CA LEU A 51 2.50 -6.64 -14.61
C LEU A 51 1.78 -5.33 -14.24
N ASN A 52 0.59 -5.06 -14.77
CA ASN A 52 -0.21 -3.91 -14.37
C ASN A 52 -0.73 -3.97 -12.92
N GLN A 53 -0.64 -5.12 -12.25
CA GLN A 53 -0.96 -5.28 -10.83
C GLN A 53 0.27 -5.06 -9.93
N ARG A 54 1.49 -5.08 -10.51
CA ARG A 54 2.74 -4.90 -9.78
C ARG A 54 2.82 -3.48 -9.21
N ARG A 55 3.20 -3.40 -7.95
CA ARG A 55 3.43 -2.16 -7.20
C ARG A 55 4.91 -2.04 -6.86
N ARG A 56 5.48 -0.85 -7.02
CA ARG A 56 6.82 -0.55 -6.49
C ARG A 56 6.74 -0.28 -4.99
N ARG A 57 7.70 -0.82 -4.23
CA ARG A 57 7.83 -0.55 -2.80
C ARG A 57 8.12 0.95 -2.57
N PRO A 58 7.34 1.67 -1.74
CA PRO A 58 7.64 3.03 -1.36
C PRO A 58 8.83 3.06 -0.40
N ILE A 59 9.81 3.92 -0.70
CA ILE A 59 11.03 4.07 0.07
C ILE A 59 11.18 5.56 0.38
N ARG A 60 11.32 5.89 1.67
CA ARG A 60 11.78 7.21 2.09
C ARG A 60 13.31 7.22 2.06
N ARG A 61 13.88 8.10 1.24
CA ARG A 61 15.33 8.33 1.12
C ARG A 61 15.84 9.12 2.32
N ARG A 62 17.17 9.17 2.48
CA ARG A 62 17.83 9.87 3.61
C ARG A 62 17.57 11.37 3.61
N ASP A 63 17.42 11.96 2.43
CA ASP A 63 17.06 13.37 2.23
C ASP A 63 15.58 13.68 2.56
N GLY A 64 14.81 12.69 3.00
CA GLY A 64 13.40 12.82 3.33
C GLY A 64 12.44 12.68 2.16
N THR A 65 12.94 12.62 0.92
CA THR A 65 12.12 12.42 -0.28
C THR A 65 11.68 10.97 -0.44
N PHE A 66 10.67 10.73 -1.28
CA PHE A 66 10.26 9.38 -1.67
C PHE A 66 10.88 8.98 -3.01
N ASN A 67 11.07 7.68 -3.23
CA ASN A 67 11.51 7.16 -4.54
C ASN A 67 10.50 7.43 -5.67
N TYR A 68 9.22 7.57 -5.34
CA TYR A 68 8.20 8.11 -6.24
C TYR A 68 7.21 8.99 -5.46
N SER A 69 6.59 9.93 -6.15
CA SER A 69 5.62 10.84 -5.58
C SER A 69 4.38 10.09 -5.06
N PRO A 70 3.85 10.43 -3.87
CA PRO A 70 2.54 9.92 -3.44
C PRO A 70 1.37 10.48 -4.25
N ASP A 71 1.57 11.57 -5.02
CA ASP A 71 0.47 12.39 -5.54
C ASP A 71 0.53 12.70 -7.03
N ALA A 72 1.73 12.85 -7.59
CA ALA A 72 1.90 13.17 -8.99
C ALA A 72 1.92 11.88 -9.83
N TYR A 73 0.83 11.61 -10.55
CA TYR A 73 0.71 10.46 -11.45
C TYR A 73 1.61 10.59 -12.69
N CYS A 74 2.22 9.47 -13.09
CA CYS A 74 2.99 9.34 -14.31
C CYS A 74 2.06 9.31 -15.52
N ASN A 75 2.31 10.13 -16.53
CA ASN A 75 1.58 10.13 -17.79
C ASN A 75 2.15 9.16 -18.85
N LYS A 76 3.28 8.52 -18.57
CA LYS A 76 3.94 7.55 -19.46
C LYS A 76 3.72 6.08 -19.05
N PHE A 77 3.11 5.85 -17.89
CA PHE A 77 2.79 4.50 -17.44
C PHE A 77 1.56 4.00 -18.19
N ASP A 78 1.70 2.87 -18.87
CA ASP A 78 0.60 2.21 -19.55
C ASP A 78 -0.15 1.30 -18.56
N GLU A 79 -1.37 1.68 -18.20
CA GLU A 79 -2.22 0.98 -17.22
C GLU A 79 -2.67 -0.42 -17.71
N ASN A 80 -2.66 -0.66 -19.02
CA ASN A 80 -3.03 -1.96 -19.59
C ASN A 80 -1.88 -2.96 -19.49
N THR A 81 -0.67 -2.52 -19.83
CA THR A 81 0.53 -3.39 -19.85
C THR A 81 1.29 -3.40 -18.54
N GLY A 82 1.19 -2.34 -17.73
CA GLY A 82 1.97 -2.16 -16.50
C GLY A 82 3.39 -1.68 -16.72
N ILE A 83 3.68 -1.10 -17.90
CA ILE A 83 5.03 -0.71 -18.29
C ILE A 83 5.18 0.81 -18.22
N CYS A 84 6.31 1.26 -17.65
CA CYS A 84 6.79 2.63 -17.73
C CYS A 84 8.18 2.63 -18.37
N PRO A 85 8.49 3.53 -19.31
CA PRO A 85 9.84 3.66 -19.89
C PRO A 85 10.93 3.94 -18.84
N GLU A 86 10.56 4.58 -17.73
CA GLU A 86 11.47 4.90 -16.61
C GLU A 86 11.50 3.78 -15.55
N GLY A 87 10.70 2.71 -15.73
CA GLY A 87 10.70 1.53 -14.88
C GLY A 87 10.55 1.86 -13.38
N ASP A 88 11.42 1.25 -12.57
CA ASP A 88 11.40 1.44 -11.11
C ASP A 88 11.95 2.81 -10.66
N GLU A 89 12.74 3.47 -11.50
CA GLU A 89 13.33 4.78 -11.23
C GLU A 89 12.38 5.96 -11.51
N CYS A 90 11.19 5.70 -12.06
CA CYS A 90 10.21 6.75 -12.34
C CYS A 90 9.84 7.51 -11.06
N PRO A 91 10.03 8.85 -10.98
CA PRO A 91 9.74 9.60 -9.77
C PRO A 91 8.24 9.88 -9.56
N TYR A 92 7.39 9.46 -10.50
CA TYR A 92 5.95 9.66 -10.48
C TYR A 92 5.20 8.38 -10.10
N LEU A 93 3.98 8.56 -9.59
CA LEU A 93 3.09 7.49 -9.18
C LEU A 93 2.51 6.74 -10.38
N HIS A 94 2.58 5.41 -10.40
CA HIS A 94 1.93 4.60 -11.44
C HIS A 94 0.51 4.23 -11.02
N ARG A 95 -0.47 4.41 -11.93
CA ARG A 95 -1.85 3.98 -11.70
C ARG A 95 -1.99 2.47 -11.96
N THR A 96 -1.41 1.68 -11.06
CA THR A 96 -1.51 0.23 -11.09
C THR A 96 -2.95 -0.25 -10.85
N ALA A 97 -3.24 -1.51 -11.17
CA ALA A 97 -4.56 -2.09 -10.95
C ALA A 97 -4.98 -1.99 -9.48
N GLY A 98 -6.09 -1.30 -9.22
CA GLY A 98 -6.54 -1.01 -7.85
C GLY A 98 -5.78 0.12 -7.16
N ASP A 99 -5.05 0.96 -7.91
CA ASP A 99 -4.31 2.14 -7.43
C ASP A 99 -3.38 1.80 -6.24
N THR A 100 -2.70 0.65 -6.35
CA THR A 100 -1.99 0.04 -5.22
C THR A 100 -0.73 0.82 -4.83
N GLU A 101 -0.03 1.48 -5.76
CA GLU A 101 1.09 2.36 -5.39
C GLU A 101 0.64 3.47 -4.43
N ARG A 102 -0.50 4.12 -4.72
CA ARG A 102 -1.03 5.21 -3.88
C ARG A 102 -1.54 4.69 -2.56
N ARG A 103 -2.44 3.70 -2.60
CA ARG A 103 -3.16 3.20 -1.41
C ARG A 103 -2.23 2.61 -0.37
N TYR A 104 -1.15 1.95 -0.80
CA TYR A 104 -0.16 1.36 0.08
C TYR A 104 1.12 2.21 0.16
N HIS A 105 1.06 3.49 -0.21
CA HIS A 105 2.18 4.41 -0.02
C HIS A 105 2.41 4.67 1.47
N LEU A 106 3.66 4.95 1.87
CA LEU A 106 4.01 5.36 3.24
C LEU A 106 3.21 6.58 3.75
N ARG A 107 2.66 7.38 2.83
CA ARG A 107 1.83 8.56 3.13
C ARG A 107 0.36 8.22 3.41
N TYR A 108 -0.17 7.10 2.91
CA TYR A 108 -1.62 6.86 2.85
C TYR A 108 -2.07 5.56 3.50
N TYR A 109 -1.22 4.53 3.52
CA TYR A 109 -1.62 3.24 4.05
C TYR A 109 -2.02 3.35 5.53
N LYS A 110 -3.25 2.94 5.84
CA LYS A 110 -3.84 2.90 7.19
C LYS A 110 -3.87 4.24 7.94
N THR A 111 -3.71 5.37 7.24
CA THR A 111 -3.73 6.69 7.89
C THR A 111 -5.14 7.27 8.05
N GLY A 112 -6.12 6.72 7.32
CA GLY A 112 -7.53 7.10 7.42
C GLY A 112 -8.42 5.90 7.74
N MET A 113 -9.49 6.16 8.49
CA MET A 113 -10.52 5.17 8.82
C MET A 113 -11.29 4.72 7.57
N CYS A 114 -11.60 3.43 7.50
CA CYS A 114 -12.49 2.92 6.46
C CYS A 114 -13.92 3.36 6.75
N VAL A 115 -14.65 3.74 5.71
CA VAL A 115 -16.10 4.06 5.79
C VAL A 115 -16.99 2.82 5.67
N HIS A 116 -16.40 1.66 5.40
CA HIS A 116 -17.10 0.40 5.26
C HIS A 116 -16.91 -0.45 6.50
N ASP A 117 -17.93 -1.21 6.87
CA ASP A 117 -17.87 -2.13 8.00
C ASP A 117 -16.95 -3.33 7.72
N THR A 118 -16.71 -4.10 8.77
CA THR A 118 -16.08 -5.41 8.69
C THR A 118 -17.13 -6.52 8.73
N ASP A 119 -16.84 -7.66 8.08
CA ASP A 119 -17.60 -8.89 8.22
C ASP A 119 -17.30 -9.59 9.56
N SER A 120 -17.95 -10.73 9.80
CA SER A 120 -17.75 -11.53 11.03
C SER A 120 -16.33 -12.08 11.21
N ARG A 121 -15.49 -12.00 10.18
CA ARG A 121 -14.07 -12.41 10.21
C ARG A 121 -13.14 -11.21 10.43
N GLY A 122 -13.68 -10.00 10.60
CA GLY A 122 -12.91 -8.77 10.74
C GLY A 122 -12.39 -8.21 9.41
N MET A 123 -12.91 -8.65 8.26
CA MET A 123 -12.46 -8.21 6.94
C MET A 123 -13.36 -7.12 6.39
N CYS A 124 -12.80 -6.13 5.70
CA CYS A 124 -13.61 -5.10 5.04
C CYS A 124 -14.65 -5.71 4.09
N VAL A 125 -15.92 -5.35 4.24
CA VAL A 125 -16.99 -5.90 3.38
C VAL A 125 -16.80 -5.56 1.90
N LYS A 126 -16.12 -4.44 1.59
CA LYS A 126 -15.87 -3.99 0.21
C LYS A 126 -14.54 -4.45 -0.36
N ASN A 127 -13.46 -4.35 0.44
CA ASN A 127 -12.09 -4.54 -0.03
C ASN A 127 -11.42 -5.81 0.55
N GLY A 128 -12.15 -6.56 1.38
CA GLY A 128 -11.69 -7.80 2.00
C GLY A 128 -10.44 -7.62 2.87
N PRO A 129 -9.55 -8.64 2.92
CA PRO A 129 -8.33 -8.64 3.76
C PRO A 129 -7.41 -7.46 3.53
N HIS A 130 -7.39 -6.96 2.30
CA HIS A 130 -6.35 -6.05 1.87
C HIS A 130 -6.80 -4.59 1.99
N CYS A 131 -7.88 -4.27 2.68
CA CYS A 131 -8.31 -2.88 2.80
C CYS A 131 -7.17 -1.96 3.27
N ALA A 132 -6.86 -0.94 2.47
CA ALA A 132 -5.77 0.00 2.77
C ALA A 132 -6.15 1.07 3.82
N PHE A 133 -7.43 1.12 4.20
CA PHE A 133 -7.95 1.99 5.25
C PHE A 133 -8.03 1.23 6.58
N ALA A 134 -7.95 1.96 7.69
CA ALA A 134 -7.96 1.40 9.03
C ALA A 134 -9.37 0.94 9.44
N HIS A 135 -9.48 -0.24 10.03
CA HIS A 135 -10.71 -0.71 10.68
C HIS A 135 -10.48 -0.80 12.19
N GLY A 136 -10.75 0.31 12.88
CA GLY A 136 -10.47 0.49 14.31
C GLY A 136 -9.29 1.43 14.57
N VAL A 137 -9.29 2.11 15.72
CA VAL A 137 -8.23 3.06 16.12
C VAL A 137 -6.89 2.34 16.29
N GLU A 138 -6.96 1.08 16.71
CA GLU A 138 -5.84 0.14 16.81
C GLU A 138 -5.27 -0.29 15.46
N ASP A 139 -5.97 -0.06 14.33
CA ASP A 139 -5.44 -0.30 12.99
C ASP A 139 -4.95 1.00 12.33
N VAL A 140 -5.20 2.17 12.95
CA VAL A 140 -4.69 3.45 12.46
C VAL A 140 -3.16 3.47 12.56
N ARG A 141 -2.56 4.00 11.51
CA ARG A 141 -1.15 4.28 11.38
C ARG A 141 -0.95 5.79 11.37
N TYR A 142 -0.39 6.32 12.45
CA TYR A 142 -0.01 7.72 12.50
C TYR A 142 1.25 7.94 11.66
N GLN A 143 1.22 8.96 10.81
CA GLN A 143 2.43 9.38 10.12
C GLN A 143 3.43 9.82 11.19
N LEU A 144 4.66 9.31 11.07
CA LEU A 144 5.75 9.83 11.88
C LEU A 144 5.98 11.28 11.45
N CYS A 145 5.36 12.21 12.18
CA CYS A 145 5.63 13.63 12.08
C CYS A 145 6.98 13.84 12.77
N PHE A 146 8.05 13.81 11.98
CA PHE A 146 9.36 14.26 12.44
C PHE A 146 9.46 15.73 12.05
N SER A 147 9.38 16.58 13.08
CA SER A 147 9.81 17.99 13.05
C SER A 147 11.24 18.10 12.57
#